data_AF-H5WXK6-F1
#
_entry.id   AF-H5WXK6-F1
#
_cell.length_a   1.000
_cell.length_b   1.000
_cell.length_c   1.000
_cell.angle_alpha   90.00
_cell.angle_beta   90.00
_cell.angle_gamma   90.00
#
_symmetry.space_group_name_H-M   'P 1'
#
loop_
_entity.id
_entity.type
_entity.pdbx_description
1 polymer ?
#
loop_
_entity_poly.entity_id
_entity_poly.type
_entity_poly.pdbx_seq_one_letter_code
_entity_poly.pdbx_strand_id
1 'polypeptide(L)'
;MEFASVIETIGTSIDGVGVAVIVVGALAGTIRFLWGLSTRQEFAATYRRYRRGLGRAILLGLEFLVAADIIRTVAISPTYTSVGVLAVIVAVRTFLSFSLEVELEGRWPWQARRTKGRGAGSDQVPQTST
;
A
#
# COMPACT_ATOMS: atom_id res chain seq x y z
N MET A 1 -29.35 -12.53 14.74
CA MET A 1 -28.05 -12.88 15.36
C MET A 1 -27.10 -13.55 14.37
N GLU A 2 -27.55 -14.33 13.38
CA GLU A 2 -26.65 -14.89 12.35
C GLU A 2 -25.93 -13.85 11.48
N PHE A 3 -26.61 -12.80 11.02
CA PHE A 3 -26.03 -11.83 10.08
C PHE A 3 -24.78 -11.12 10.62
N ALA A 4 -24.80 -10.73 11.90
CA ALA A 4 -23.65 -10.10 12.55
C ALA A 4 -22.45 -11.06 12.66
N SER A 5 -22.69 -12.33 12.99
CA SER A 5 -21.65 -13.35 13.10
C SER A 5 -21.04 -13.69 11.74
N VAL A 6 -21.85 -13.74 10.68
CA VAL A 6 -21.37 -13.94 9.30
C VAL A 6 -20.47 -12.78 8.90
N ILE A 7 -20.87 -11.53 9.15
CA ILE A 7 -20.06 -10.37 8.79
C ILE A 7 -18.77 -10.30 9.60
N GLU A 8 -18.82 -10.59 10.89
CA GLU A 8 -17.62 -10.65 11.72
C GLU A 8 -16.62 -11.70 11.21
N THR A 9 -17.13 -12.88 10.81
CA THR A 9 -16.31 -13.96 10.24
C THR A 9 -15.67 -13.55 8.91
N ILE A 10 -16.44 -12.90 8.03
CA ILE A 10 -15.93 -12.41 6.74
C ILE A 10 -14.88 -11.34 6.95
N GLY A 11 -15.17 -10.34 7.81
CA GLY A 11 -14.24 -9.26 8.12
C GLY A 11 -12.92 -9.78 8.69
N THR A 12 -12.98 -10.71 9.64
CA THR A 12 -11.78 -11.33 10.25
C THR A 12 -11.01 -12.20 9.26
N SER A 13 -11.70 -12.89 8.35
CA SER A 13 -11.04 -13.68 7.31
C SER A 13 -10.28 -12.79 6.32
N ILE A 14 -10.89 -11.69 5.88
CA ILE A 14 -10.27 -10.73 4.95
C ILE A 14 -9.09 -10.02 5.61
N ASP A 15 -9.25 -9.62 6.87
CA ASP A 15 -8.17 -9.04 7.68
C ASP A 15 -6.97 -9.99 7.76
N GLY A 16 -7.22 -11.27 8.08
CA GLY A 16 -6.21 -12.32 8.10
C GLY A 16 -5.49 -12.50 6.76
N VAL A 17 -6.22 -12.43 5.63
CA VAL A 17 -5.62 -12.47 4.29
C VAL A 17 -4.74 -11.25 4.04
N GLY A 18 -5.19 -10.05 4.40
CA GLY A 18 -4.39 -8.82 4.26
C GLY A 18 -3.08 -8.90 5.04
N VAL A 19 -3.15 -9.30 6.31
CA VAL A 19 -1.96 -9.52 7.15
C VAL A 19 -1.05 -10.59 6.55
N ALA A 20 -1.61 -11.71 6.10
CA ALA A 20 -0.84 -12.80 5.49
C ALA A 20 -0.09 -12.33 4.23
N VAL A 21 -0.72 -11.54 3.36
CA VAL A 21 -0.09 -10.97 2.16
C VAL A 21 1.11 -10.08 2.53
N ILE A 22 0.96 -9.21 3.54
CA ILE A 22 2.04 -8.33 4.01
C ILE A 22 3.20 -9.17 4.53
N VAL A 23 2.91 -10.13 5.42
CA VAL A 23 3.93 -10.97 6.07
C VAL A 23 4.66 -11.83 5.03
N VAL A 24 3.93 -12.51 4.15
CA VAL A 24 4.53 -13.37 3.11
C VAL A 24 5.36 -12.53 2.14
N GLY A 25 4.85 -11.38 1.71
CA GLY A 25 5.58 -10.48 0.82
C GLY A 25 6.86 -9.93 1.44
N ALA A 26 6.82 -9.59 2.74
CA ALA A 26 7.98 -9.15 3.50
C ALA A 26 9.01 -10.27 3.67
N LEU A 27 8.59 -11.46 4.10
CA LEU A 27 9.47 -12.62 4.26
C LEU A 27 10.12 -13.01 2.93
N ALA A 28 9.34 -13.14 1.86
CA ALA A 28 9.84 -13.49 0.54
C ALA A 28 10.79 -12.42 -0.03
N GLY A 29 10.52 -11.15 0.24
CA GLY A 29 11.41 -10.04 -0.09
C GLY A 29 12.74 -10.12 0.65
N THR A 30 12.68 -10.34 1.98
CA THR A 30 13.86 -10.41 2.85
C THR A 30 14.75 -11.58 2.50
N ILE A 31 14.17 -12.77 2.27
CA ILE A 31 14.91 -13.96 1.84
C ILE A 31 15.64 -13.70 0.52
N ARG A 32 14.96 -13.13 -0.48
CA ARG A 32 15.59 -12.76 -1.76
C ARG A 32 16.70 -11.72 -1.60
N PHE A 33 16.51 -10.75 -0.72
CA PHE A 33 17.52 -9.73 -0.42
C PHE A 33 18.77 -10.35 0.20
N LEU A 34 18.62 -11.22 1.20
CA LEU A 34 19.73 -11.93 1.84
C LEU A 34 20.49 -12.83 0.86
N TRP A 35 19.79 -13.58 0.00
CA TRP A 35 20.44 -14.35 -1.07
C TRP A 35 21.18 -13.48 -2.09
N GLY A 36 20.60 -12.33 -2.48
CA GLY A 36 21.23 -11.38 -3.39
C GLY A 36 22.53 -10.79 -2.83
N LEU A 37 22.56 -10.48 -1.53
CA LEU A 37 23.77 -10.04 -0.82
C LEU A 37 24.85 -11.12 -0.80
N SER A 38 24.47 -12.38 -0.54
CA SER A 38 25.42 -13.49 -0.56
C SER A 38 26.07 -13.72 -1.93
N THR A 39 25.44 -13.26 -3.01
CA THR A 39 25.91 -13.45 -4.40
C THR A 39 26.72 -12.25 -4.92
N ARG A 40 27.18 -11.34 -4.05
CA ARG A 40 27.94 -10.11 -4.40
C ARG A 40 27.26 -9.19 -5.43
N GLN A 41 25.93 -9.23 -5.55
CA GLN A 41 25.22 -8.25 -6.37
C GLN A 41 25.33 -6.86 -5.74
N GLU A 42 25.33 -5.80 -6.55
CA GLU A 42 25.35 -4.42 -6.05
C GLU A 42 24.23 -4.20 -5.02
N PHE A 43 24.63 -3.85 -3.79
CA PHE A 43 23.72 -3.61 -2.68
C PHE A 43 22.59 -2.64 -3.05
N ALA A 44 22.93 -1.57 -3.77
CA ALA A 44 21.99 -0.54 -4.21
C ALA A 44 20.91 -1.08 -5.19
N ALA A 45 21.23 -2.07 -6.01
CA ALA A 45 20.27 -2.69 -6.93
C ALA A 45 19.33 -3.65 -6.19
N THR A 46 19.89 -4.48 -5.30
CA THR A 46 19.15 -5.46 -4.49
C THR A 46 18.21 -4.75 -3.51
N TYR A 47 18.67 -3.67 -2.87
CA TYR A 47 17.85 -2.84 -1.97
C TYR A 47 16.67 -2.16 -2.69
N ARG A 48 16.90 -1.61 -3.89
CA ARG A 48 15.82 -1.02 -4.70
C ARG A 48 14.74 -2.05 -5.07
N ARG A 49 15.15 -3.26 -5.42
CA ARG A 49 14.22 -4.35 -5.76
C ARG A 49 13.45 -4.83 -4.53
N TYR A 50 14.12 -4.97 -3.40
CA TYR A 50 13.49 -5.28 -2.10
C TYR A 50 12.43 -4.24 -1.73
N ARG A 51 12.77 -2.95 -1.75
CA ARG A 51 11.85 -1.86 -1.38
C ARG A 51 10.63 -1.78 -2.31
N ARG A 52 10.79 -2.04 -3.61
CA ARG A 52 9.65 -2.12 -4.56
C ARG A 52 8.75 -3.34 -4.30
N GLY A 53 9.36 -4.49 -3.99
CA GLY A 53 8.61 -5.72 -3.68
C GLY A 53 7.82 -5.58 -2.39
N LEU A 54 8.46 -5.08 -1.33
CA LEU A 54 7.83 -4.75 -0.07
C LEU A 54 6.68 -3.75 -0.26
N GLY A 55 6.93 -2.66 -0.97
CA GLY A 55 5.92 -1.64 -1.16
C GLY A 55 4.66 -2.17 -1.86
N ARG A 56 4.82 -3.05 -2.86
CA ARG A 56 3.68 -3.72 -3.52
C ARG A 56 2.92 -4.67 -2.59
N ALA A 57 3.64 -5.44 -1.78
CA ALA A 57 3.00 -6.36 -0.83
C ALA A 57 2.22 -5.60 0.26
N ILE A 58 2.79 -4.50 0.76
CA ILE A 58 2.13 -3.63 1.73
C ILE A 58 0.90 -2.97 1.12
N LEU A 59 1.01 -2.37 -0.08
CA LEU A 59 -0.15 -1.76 -0.76
C LEU A 59 -1.28 -2.77 -0.99
N LEU A 60 -0.97 -3.96 -1.50
CA LEU A 60 -1.97 -5.01 -1.70
C LEU A 60 -2.59 -5.45 -0.36
N GLY A 61 -1.77 -5.65 0.66
CA GLY A 61 -2.26 -5.98 2.00
C GLY A 61 -3.17 -4.90 2.58
N LEU A 62 -2.82 -3.64 2.38
CA LEU A 62 -3.64 -2.49 2.79
C LEU A 62 -4.98 -2.45 2.06
N GLU A 63 -5.09 -2.86 0.79
CA GLU A 63 -6.39 -2.96 0.11
C GLU A 63 -7.31 -3.99 0.81
N PHE A 64 -6.77 -5.14 1.20
CA PHE A 64 -7.53 -6.15 1.96
C PHE A 64 -7.87 -5.68 3.36
N LEU A 65 -6.89 -5.11 4.08
CA LEU A 65 -7.11 -4.54 5.40
C LEU A 65 -8.19 -3.47 5.34
N VAL A 66 -8.20 -2.61 4.31
CA VAL A 66 -9.19 -1.55 4.07
C VAL A 66 -10.59 -2.12 3.74
N ALA A 67 -10.67 -3.24 3.01
CA ALA A 67 -11.95 -3.91 2.79
C ALA A 67 -12.54 -4.48 4.09
N ALA A 68 -11.71 -5.08 4.95
CA ALA A 68 -12.14 -5.74 6.19
C ALA A 68 -12.89 -4.81 7.16
N ASP A 69 -12.32 -3.65 7.51
CA ASP A 69 -13.02 -2.72 8.42
C ASP A 69 -14.16 -1.94 7.75
N ILE A 70 -14.24 -1.82 6.41
CA ILE A 70 -15.47 -1.30 5.78
C ILE A 70 -16.62 -2.28 6.07
N ILE A 71 -16.37 -3.58 5.87
CA ILE A 71 -17.35 -4.64 6.14
C ILE A 71 -17.75 -4.64 7.62
N ARG A 72 -16.78 -4.53 8.53
CA ARG A 72 -17.04 -4.53 9.98
C ARG A 72 -17.81 -3.29 10.46
N THR A 73 -17.54 -2.12 9.86
CA THR A 73 -18.16 -0.85 10.28
C THR A 73 -19.62 -0.72 9.84
N VAL A 74 -19.98 -1.24 8.67
CA VAL A 74 -21.36 -1.17 8.16
C VAL A 74 -22.31 -2.15 8.86
N ALA A 75 -21.77 -3.21 9.47
CA ALA A 75 -22.54 -4.35 9.99
C ALA A 75 -23.08 -4.20 11.41
N ILE A 76 -22.52 -3.30 12.22
CA ILE A 76 -22.83 -3.20 13.63
C ILE A 76 -23.99 -2.24 13.83
N SER A 77 -25.11 -2.73 14.37
CA SER A 77 -26.26 -1.90 14.75
C SER A 77 -25.82 -0.84 15.76
N PRO A 78 -25.97 0.46 15.46
CA PRO A 78 -25.36 1.51 16.26
C PRO A 78 -26.07 1.67 17.61
N THR A 79 -25.37 1.37 18.70
CA THR A 79 -25.63 1.95 20.04
C THR A 79 -24.59 3.04 20.27
N TYR A 80 -24.91 4.11 21.01
CA TYR A 80 -23.96 5.24 21.20
C TYR A 80 -22.57 4.80 21.74
N THR A 81 -22.52 3.79 22.61
CA THR A 81 -21.26 3.22 23.12
C THR A 81 -20.50 2.42 22.05
N SER A 82 -21.20 1.56 21.30
CA SER A 82 -20.60 0.78 20.20
C SER A 82 -20.10 1.69 19.07
N VAL A 83 -20.82 2.78 18.78
CA VAL A 83 -20.42 3.80 17.80
C VAL A 83 -19.15 4.52 18.24
N GLY A 84 -19.00 4.82 19.53
CA GLY A 84 -17.78 5.44 20.07
C GLY A 84 -16.53 4.57 19.86
N VAL A 85 -16.61 3.29 20.21
CA VAL A 85 -15.50 2.33 19.97
C VAL A 85 -15.22 2.19 18.48
N LEU A 86 -16.27 2.09 17.65
CA LEU A 86 -16.14 1.99 16.21
C LEU A 86 -15.45 3.22 15.59
N ALA A 87 -15.83 4.43 16.03
CA ALA A 87 -15.25 5.67 15.56
C ALA A 87 -13.74 5.76 15.88
N VAL A 88 -13.33 5.29 17.06
CA VAL A 88 -11.91 5.23 17.45
C VAL A 88 -11.14 4.25 16.57
N ILE A 89 -11.68 3.04 16.35
CA ILE A 89 -11.03 2.04 15.49
C ILE A 89 -10.87 2.58 14.05
N VAL A 90 -11.91 3.18 13.48
CA VAL A 90 -11.87 3.78 12.14
C VAL A 90 -10.88 4.95 12.07
N ALA A 91 -10.81 5.79 13.10
CA ALA A 91 -9.87 6.91 13.16
C ALA A 91 -8.41 6.42 13.17
N VAL A 92 -8.09 5.44 14.02
CA VAL A 92 -6.75 4.82 14.09
C VAL A 92 -6.39 4.19 12.75
N ARG A 93 -7.32 3.45 12.15
CA ARG A 93 -7.11 2.81 10.84
C ARG A 93 -6.83 3.82 9.74
N THR A 94 -7.64 4.86 9.65
CA THR A 94 -7.47 5.92 8.63
C THR A 94 -6.13 6.62 8.82
N PHE A 95 -5.75 6.91 10.06
CA PHE A 95 -4.47 7.54 10.38
C PHE A 95 -3.27 6.66 10.02
N LEU A 96 -3.29 5.37 10.39
CA LEU A 96 -2.20 4.43 10.11
C LEU A 96 -2.04 4.17 8.60
N SER A 97 -3.14 3.91 7.89
CA SER A 97 -3.11 3.73 6.45
C SER A 97 -2.56 4.98 5.74
N PHE A 98 -3.02 6.16 6.15
CA PHE A 98 -2.55 7.44 5.61
C PHE A 98 -1.05 7.69 5.89
N SER A 99 -0.59 7.43 7.12
CA SER A 99 0.81 7.62 7.50
C SER A 99 1.75 6.70 6.72
N LEU A 100 1.35 5.44 6.51
CA LEU A 100 2.14 4.48 5.74
C LEU A 100 2.24 4.87 4.27
N GLU A 101 1.14 5.34 3.67
CA GLU A 101 1.10 5.76 2.26
C GLU A 101 2.01 6.99 2.02
N VAL A 102 1.99 7.96 2.95
CA VAL A 102 2.88 9.14 2.91
C VAL A 102 4.35 8.75 3.04
N GLU A 103 4.69 7.82 3.94
CA GLU A 103 6.07 7.35 4.12
C GLU A 103 6.58 6.57 2.90
N LEU A 104 5.73 5.75 2.28
CA LEU A 104 6.07 4.96 1.10
C LEU A 104 6.26 5.83 -0.14
N GLU A 105 5.36 6.80 -0.36
CA GLU A 105 5.41 7.68 -1.52
C GLU A 105 6.40 8.84 -1.34
N GLY A 106 6.72 9.23 -0.10
CA GLY A 106 7.53 10.41 0.22
C GLY A 106 6.90 11.71 -0.27
N ARG A 107 5.60 11.68 -0.56
CA ARG A 107 4.81 12.74 -1.20
C ARG A 107 3.47 12.78 -0.46
N TRP A 108 2.96 13.97 -0.20
CA TRP A 108 1.59 14.05 0.32
C TRP A 108 0.58 13.69 -0.78
N PRO A 109 -0.53 13.00 -0.48
CA PRO A 109 -1.50 12.54 -1.49
C PRO A 109 -2.11 13.69 -2.31
N TRP A 110 -2.13 14.91 -1.78
CA TRP A 110 -2.56 16.11 -2.51
C TRP A 110 -1.50 16.72 -3.45
N GLN A 111 -0.29 16.16 -3.52
CA GLN A 111 0.71 16.59 -4.50
C GLN A 111 0.43 15.95 -5.86
N ALA A 112 -0.48 16.58 -6.60
CA ALA A 112 -0.80 16.23 -7.98
C ALA A 112 0.47 16.12 -8.84
N ARG A 113 0.54 15.07 -9.67
CA ARG A 113 1.61 14.87 -10.63
C ARG A 113 1.64 16.07 -11.57
N ARG A 114 2.63 16.96 -11.43
CA ARG A 114 2.96 17.90 -12.50
C ARG A 114 3.51 17.08 -13.65
N THR A 115 2.62 16.69 -14.56
CA THR A 115 2.94 16.18 -15.88
C THR A 115 3.82 17.24 -16.56
N LYS A 116 5.15 17.05 -16.51
CA LYS A 116 6.06 17.76 -17.41
C LYS A 116 5.73 17.25 -18.80
N GLY A 117 4.85 17.96 -19.50
CA GLY A 117 4.70 17.84 -20.95
C GLY A 117 6.05 18.13 -21.57
N ARG A 118 6.74 17.08 -21.99
CA ARG A 118 7.99 17.14 -22.76
C ARG A 118 7.58 16.88 -24.21
N GLY A 119 7.02 17.91 -24.83
CA GLY A 119 6.75 17.94 -26.27
C GLY A 119 7.82 18.80 -26.95
N ALA A 120 8.71 18.13 -27.69
CA ALA A 120 9.49 18.59 -28.85
C ALA A 120 10.36 19.86 -28.66
N GLY A 121 11.70 19.82 -28.69
CA GLY A 121 12.54 19.10 -29.67
C GLY A 121 12.42 19.83 -31.01
N SER A 122 13.06 20.98 -31.19
CA SER A 122 14.40 21.10 -31.81
C SER A 122 14.53 20.30 -33.11
N ASP A 123 13.82 20.74 -34.15
CA ASP A 123 14.15 20.35 -35.52
C ASP A 123 15.14 21.35 -36.13
N GLN A 124 16.39 20.89 -36.16
CA GLN A 124 17.34 20.93 -37.27
C GLN A 124 17.94 22.27 -37.74
N VAL A 125 19.26 22.38 -37.55
CA VAL A 125 20.20 23.15 -38.38
C VAL A 125 21.31 22.16 -38.80
N PRO A 126 21.58 21.97 -40.10
CA PRO A 126 22.82 22.53 -40.64
C PRO A 126 22.75 23.03 -42.10
N GLN A 127 23.67 23.97 -42.38
CA GLN A 127 23.98 24.61 -43.65
C GLN A 127 24.37 23.60 -44.75
N THR A 128 23.92 23.81 -45.99
CA THR A 128 24.66 23.44 -47.21
C THR A 128 24.40 24.43 -48.34
N SER A 129 25.49 24.70 -49.03
CA SER A 129 25.80 25.75 -50.00
C SER A 129 25.07 25.66 -51.36
N THR A 130 25.13 26.79 -52.06
CA THR A 130 25.01 27.02 -53.52
C THR A 130 23.65 27.50 -54.03
#